data_AF-A0A6I1F5T4-F1
#
_entry.id   AF-A0A6I1F5T4-F1
#
_cell.length_a   1.000
_cell.length_b   1.000
_cell.length_c   1.000
_cell.angle_alpha   90.00
_cell.angle_beta   90.00
_cell.angle_gamma   90.00
#
_symmetry.space_group_name_H-M   'P 1'
#
loop_
_entity.id
_entity.type
_entity.pdbx_description
1 polymer ?
#
loop_
_entity_poly.entity_id
_entity_poly.type
_entity_poly.pdbx_seq_one_letter_code
_entity_poly.pdbx_strand_id
1 'polypeptide(L)'
;MVNDHFHLIEKWLQNQSLDPLTSLLDITEFRIDLYESEQEYFIEVLLPSSTENIFLLVEDKTLHIQINTNLNNILEEKNRSILFPIDICNKVLKTDYPRSILEISISKNKYLPTHQNSWQIKC
;
A
#
# COMPACT_ATOMS: atom_id res chain seq x y z
N MET A 1 5.68 -20.88 -20.37
CA MET A 1 6.08 -20.36 -19.04
C MET A 1 5.25 -19.12 -18.63
N VAL A 2 3.94 -19.09 -18.94
CA VAL A 2 3.05 -17.96 -18.59
C VAL A 2 2.22 -18.26 -17.32
N ASN A 3 2.11 -19.52 -16.90
CA ASN A 3 1.23 -19.93 -15.81
C ASN A 3 1.73 -19.60 -14.39
N ASP A 4 3.05 -19.54 -14.18
CA ASP A 4 3.58 -19.46 -12.80
C ASP A 4 3.41 -18.07 -12.18
N HIS A 5 3.52 -17.01 -12.99
CA HIS A 5 3.37 -15.62 -12.53
C HIS A 5 1.92 -15.29 -12.16
N PHE A 6 0.96 -15.75 -12.98
CA PHE A 6 -0.46 -15.59 -12.70
C PHE A 6 -0.85 -16.29 -11.39
N HIS A 7 -0.41 -17.55 -11.22
CA HIS A 7 -0.69 -18.32 -10.01
C HIS A 7 -0.08 -17.69 -8.74
N LEU A 8 1.10 -17.08 -8.86
CA LEU A 8 1.74 -16.37 -7.75
C LEU A 8 0.94 -15.15 -7.30
N ILE A 9 0.42 -14.35 -8.24
CA ILE A 9 -0.41 -13.17 -7.94
C ILE A 9 -1.75 -13.60 -7.36
N GLU A 10 -2.39 -14.61 -7.94
CA GLU A 10 -3.67 -15.14 -7.44
C GLU A 10 -3.54 -15.62 -6.00
N LYS A 11 -2.49 -16.40 -5.70
CA LYS A 11 -2.19 -16.85 -4.35
C LYS A 11 -1.89 -15.69 -3.40
N TRP A 12 -1.19 -14.67 -3.88
CA TRP A 12 -0.92 -13.46 -3.10
C TRP A 12 -2.22 -12.76 -2.69
N LEU A 13 -3.13 -12.48 -3.63
CA LEU A 13 -4.45 -11.88 -3.33
C LEU A 13 -5.28 -12.76 -2.40
N GLN A 14 -5.31 -14.07 -2.64
CA GLN A 14 -6.02 -15.03 -1.79
C GLN A 14 -5.51 -14.99 -0.35
N ASN A 15 -4.19 -15.03 -0.15
CA ASN A 15 -3.60 -14.97 1.18
C ASN A 15 -3.97 -13.68 1.92
N GLN A 16 -3.98 -12.53 1.24
CA GLN A 16 -4.39 -11.26 1.84
C GLN A 16 -5.87 -11.28 2.25
N SER A 17 -6.74 -11.85 1.42
CA SER A 17 -8.17 -11.95 1.71
C SER A 17 -8.53 -12.96 2.81
N LEU A 18 -7.66 -13.94 3.05
CA LEU A 18 -7.87 -15.02 4.02
C LEU A 18 -7.11 -14.79 5.33
N ASP A 19 -6.36 -13.71 5.47
CA ASP A 19 -5.63 -13.39 6.71
C ASP A 19 -6.64 -13.05 7.82
N PRO A 20 -6.74 -13.87 8.89
CA PRO A 20 -7.68 -13.65 9.98
C PRO A 20 -7.38 -12.36 10.77
N LEU A 21 -6.17 -11.80 10.66
CA LEU A 21 -5.79 -10.56 11.30
C LEU A 21 -6.24 -9.32 10.53
N THR A 22 -6.63 -9.45 9.26
CA THR A 22 -7.05 -8.30 8.44
C THR A 22 -8.16 -7.49 9.10
N SER A 23 -9.21 -8.13 9.62
CA SER A 23 -10.30 -7.40 10.29
C SER A 23 -9.86 -6.68 11.56
N LEU A 24 -8.88 -7.22 12.30
CA LEU A 24 -8.33 -6.53 13.47
C LEU A 24 -7.50 -5.32 13.02
N LEU A 25 -6.62 -5.50 12.02
CA LEU A 25 -5.77 -4.44 11.49
C LEU A 25 -6.59 -3.32 10.84
N ASP A 26 -7.70 -3.61 10.18
CA ASP A 26 -8.59 -2.61 9.61
C ASP A 26 -9.19 -1.68 10.69
N ILE A 27 -9.37 -2.21 11.90
CA ILE A 27 -9.90 -1.46 13.06
C ILE A 27 -8.77 -0.74 13.82
N THR A 28 -7.65 -1.43 14.08
CA THR A 28 -6.58 -0.90 14.95
C THR A 28 -5.62 0.00 14.20
N GLU A 29 -5.40 -0.24 12.92
CA GLU A 29 -4.54 0.58 12.05
C GLU A 29 -5.42 1.39 11.11
N PHE A 30 -5.69 0.86 9.92
CA PHE A 30 -6.55 1.39 8.88
C PHE A 30 -6.83 0.30 7.84
N ARG A 31 -7.94 0.46 7.11
CA ARG A 31 -8.35 -0.50 6.08
C ARG A 31 -7.52 -0.32 4.81
N ILE A 32 -7.13 -1.45 4.24
CA ILE A 32 -6.45 -1.54 2.94
C ILE A 32 -7.24 -2.51 2.06
N ASP A 33 -7.61 -2.06 0.87
CA ASP A 33 -8.09 -2.92 -0.20
C ASP A 33 -7.01 -3.05 -1.28
N LEU A 34 -6.79 -4.27 -1.76
CA LEU A 34 -5.76 -4.60 -2.75
C LEU A 34 -6.40 -5.13 -4.02
N TYR A 35 -5.97 -4.58 -5.15
CA TYR A 35 -6.41 -5.01 -6.47
C TYR A 35 -5.22 -5.19 -7.40
N GLU A 36 -5.47 -5.94 -8.46
CA GLU A 36 -4.50 -6.17 -9.51
C GLU A 36 -5.16 -6.02 -10.87
N SER A 37 -4.38 -5.46 -11.80
CA SER A 37 -4.63 -5.52 -13.24
C SER A 37 -3.39 -6.11 -13.91
N GLU A 38 -3.46 -6.37 -15.21
CA GLU A 38 -2.29 -6.83 -15.97
C GLU A 38 -1.09 -5.87 -15.86
N GLN A 39 -1.33 -4.55 -15.78
CA GLN A 39 -0.25 -3.55 -15.83
C GLN A 39 0.17 -3.02 -14.45
N GLU A 40 -0.71 -3.02 -13.47
CA GLU A 40 -0.52 -2.30 -12.20
C GLU A 40 -1.09 -3.07 -11.01
N TYR A 41 -0.47 -2.89 -9.85
CA TYR A 41 -1.10 -3.16 -8.55
C TYR A 41 -1.77 -1.87 -8.08
N PHE A 42 -2.97 -2.00 -7.51
CA PHE A 42 -3.69 -0.89 -6.88
C PHE A 42 -3.87 -1.17 -5.39
N ILE A 43 -3.65 -0.13 -4.60
CA ILE A 43 -3.82 -0.15 -3.16
C ILE A 43 -4.71 1.04 -2.83
N GLU A 44 -5.86 0.77 -2.23
CA GLU A 44 -6.75 1.80 -1.69
C GLU A 44 -6.67 1.77 -0.17
N VAL A 45 -6.32 2.90 0.42
CA VAL A 45 -6.19 3.03 1.87
C VAL A 45 -7.26 3.98 2.37
N LEU A 46 -8.19 3.48 3.18
CA LEU A 46 -9.21 4.31 3.81
C LEU A 46 -8.63 4.96 5.06
N LEU A 47 -8.34 6.26 4.97
CA LEU A 47 -7.66 7.00 6.02
C LEU A 47 -8.66 7.70 6.97
N PRO A 48 -8.39 7.71 8.29
CA PRO A 48 -9.16 8.52 9.23
C PRO A 48 -9.13 10.00 8.86
N SER A 49 -10.21 10.73 9.15
CA SER A 49 -10.28 12.18 8.92
C SER A 49 -9.28 12.99 9.76
N SER A 50 -8.73 12.39 10.81
CA SER A 50 -7.70 12.97 11.68
C SER A 50 -6.26 12.78 11.15
N THR A 51 -6.08 12.25 9.94
CA THR A 51 -4.76 12.04 9.34
C THR A 51 -4.10 13.38 9.02
N GLU A 52 -2.88 13.61 9.51
CA GLU A 52 -2.10 14.82 9.24
C GLU A 52 -0.99 14.59 8.21
N ASN A 53 -0.33 13.42 8.31
CA ASN A 53 0.82 13.08 7.47
C ASN A 53 0.77 11.61 7.09
N ILE A 54 1.22 11.32 5.87
CA ILE A 54 1.36 9.98 5.32
C ILE A 54 2.82 9.82 4.86
N PHE A 55 3.43 8.72 5.22
CA PHE A 55 4.75 8.31 4.78
C PHE A 55 4.65 6.98 4.07
N LEU A 56 5.21 6.92 2.87
CA LEU A 56 5.32 5.71 2.07
C LEU A 56 6.79 5.38 1.93
N LEU A 57 7.14 4.11 2.18
CA LEU A 57 8.49 3.60 2.02
C LEU A 57 8.43 2.26 1.31
N VAL A 58 9.24 2.09 0.27
CA VAL A 58 9.41 0.83 -0.44
C VAL A 58 10.76 0.23 -0.08
N GLU A 59 10.73 -1.01 0.41
CA GLU A 59 11.90 -1.82 0.72
C GLU A 59 11.73 -3.22 0.11
N ASP A 60 12.57 -3.51 -0.89
CA ASP A 60 12.53 -4.71 -1.73
C ASP A 60 11.15 -4.98 -2.34
N LYS A 61 10.42 -5.92 -1.73
CA LYS A 61 9.07 -6.35 -2.13
C LYS A 61 7.98 -5.72 -1.28
N THR A 62 8.32 -4.83 -0.35
CA THR A 62 7.38 -4.37 0.67
C THR A 62 7.09 -2.90 0.50
N LEU A 63 5.80 -2.55 0.52
CA LEU A 63 5.35 -1.17 0.70
C LEU A 63 4.96 -0.99 2.17
N HIS A 64 5.64 -0.09 2.85
CA HIS A 64 5.30 0.37 4.19
C HIS A 64 4.48 1.66 4.07
N ILE A 65 3.33 1.68 4.73
CA ILE A 65 2.43 2.82 4.80
C ILE A 65 2.33 3.19 6.27
N GLN A 66 2.79 4.38 6.60
CA GLN A 66 2.70 4.95 7.94
C GLN A 66 1.88 6.23 7.88
N ILE A 67 0.99 6.42 8.85
CA ILE A 67 0.24 7.65 9.03
C ILE A 67 0.39 8.16 10.45
N ASN A 68 0.36 9.48 10.58
CA ASN A 68 0.21 10.14 11.86
C ASN A 68 -1.20 10.74 11.93
N THR A 69 -1.93 10.42 13.00
CA THR A 69 -3.25 10.95 13.25
C THR A 69 -3.25 11.80 14.52
N ASN A 70 -4.12 12.81 14.56
CA ASN A 70 -4.31 13.64 15.73
C ASN A 70 -5.80 13.66 16.10
N LEU A 71 -6.15 12.84 17.09
CA LEU A 71 -7.52 12.75 17.59
C LEU A 71 -7.58 13.27 19.02
N ASN A 72 -8.35 14.34 19.25
CA ASN A 72 -8.50 14.94 20.58
C ASN A 72 -7.17 15.36 21.25
N ASN A 73 -6.23 15.89 20.47
CA ASN A 73 -4.86 16.26 20.89
C ASN A 73 -3.99 15.06 21.30
N ILE A 74 -4.36 13.85 20.91
CA ILE A 74 -3.53 12.66 21.07
C ILE A 74 -2.95 12.34 19.68
N LEU A 75 -1.61 12.41 19.60
CA LEU A 75 -0.88 11.99 18.42
C LEU A 75 -0.72 10.47 18.46
N GLU A 76 -1.22 9.80 17.42
CA GLU A 76 -1.05 8.36 17.24
C GLU A 76 -0.33 8.09 15.92
N GLU A 77 0.54 7.09 15.94
CA GLU A 77 1.17 6.54 14.74
C GLU A 77 0.48 5.22 14.41
N LYS A 78 0.06 5.06 13.17
CA LYS A 78 -0.54 3.82 12.65
C LYS A 78 0.24 3.37 11.43
N ASN A 79 0.39 2.06 11.26
CA ASN A 79 1.21 1.53 10.17
C ASN A 79 0.68 0.19 9.65
N ARG A 80 0.86 -0.02 8.35
CA ARG A 80 0.66 -1.31 7.70
C ARG A 80 1.70 -1.53 6.64
N SER A 81 2.04 -2.79 6.43
CA SER A 81 3.00 -3.22 5.41
C SER A 81 2.35 -4.24 4.48
N ILE A 82 2.63 -4.10 3.19
CA ILE A 82 2.13 -5.02 2.16
C ILE A 82 3.34 -5.66 1.48
N LEU A 83 3.48 -6.98 1.64
CA LEU A 83 4.51 -7.76 0.95
C LEU A 83 3.99 -8.20 -0.42
N PHE A 84 4.61 -7.73 -1.50
CA PHE A 84 4.27 -8.07 -2.88
C PHE A 84 4.94 -9.38 -3.34
N PRO A 85 4.37 -10.06 -4.35
CA PRO A 85 4.94 -11.29 -4.89
C PRO A 85 6.26 -11.06 -5.64
N ILE A 86 6.48 -9.83 -6.12
CA ILE A 86 7.65 -9.40 -6.89
C ILE A 86 8.32 -8.18 -6.24
N ASP A 87 9.55 -7.91 -6.67
CA ASP A 87 10.29 -6.69 -6.30
C ASP A 87 9.60 -5.44 -6.86
N ILE A 88 9.41 -4.45 -5.99
CA ILE A 88 8.77 -3.17 -6.29
C ILE A 88 9.69 -1.96 -6.12
N CYS A 89 10.94 -2.12 -5.64
CA CYS A 89 11.88 -1.02 -5.35
C CYS A 89 12.09 -0.03 -6.50
N ASN A 90 12.13 -0.56 -7.73
CA ASN A 90 12.41 0.24 -8.92
C ASN A 90 11.19 0.49 -9.78
N LYS A 91 10.00 0.11 -9.31
CA LYS A 91 8.77 0.28 -10.07
C LYS A 91 8.26 1.71 -9.95
N VAL A 92 7.59 2.19 -10.99
CA VAL A 92 6.92 3.50 -10.92
C VAL A 92 5.74 3.40 -9.96
N LEU A 93 5.81 4.16 -8.87
CA LEU A 93 4.73 4.34 -7.91
C LEU A 93 4.08 5.72 -8.13
N LYS A 94 2.76 5.77 -8.14
CA LYS A 94 1.98 7.02 -8.17
C LYS A 94 0.95 7.01 -7.06
N THR A 95 0.64 8.19 -6.56
CA THR A 95 -0.35 8.37 -5.50
C THR A 95 -1.34 9.46 -5.86
N ASP A 96 -2.58 9.28 -5.43
CA ASP A 96 -3.60 10.33 -5.35
C ASP A 96 -4.32 10.23 -4.00
N TYR A 97 -4.89 11.34 -3.51
CA TYR A 97 -5.62 11.37 -2.24
C TYR A 97 -7.02 11.99 -2.36
N PRO A 98 -7.93 11.40 -3.15
CA PRO A 98 -9.30 11.89 -3.24
C PRO A 98 -10.12 11.50 -2.01
N ARG A 99 -10.78 12.48 -1.38
CA ARG A 99 -11.90 12.24 -0.44
C ARG A 99 -11.59 11.24 0.68
N SER A 100 -10.45 11.41 1.34
CA SER A 100 -9.98 10.55 2.44
C SER A 100 -9.53 9.14 2.07
N ILE A 101 -9.41 8.84 0.78
CA ILE A 101 -8.85 7.58 0.29
C ILE A 101 -7.49 7.89 -0.33
N LEU A 102 -6.43 7.23 0.15
CA LEU A 102 -5.13 7.26 -0.52
C LEU A 102 -5.10 6.12 -1.54
N GLU A 103 -5.05 6.50 -2.80
CA GLU A 103 -4.92 5.60 -3.93
C GLU A 103 -3.43 5.50 -4.30
N ILE A 104 -2.88 4.29 -4.31
CA ILE A 104 -1.50 4.02 -4.72
C ILE A 104 -1.55 3.05 -5.89
N SER A 105 -0.86 3.38 -6.98
CA SER A 105 -0.65 2.49 -8.12
C SER A 105 0.83 2.19 -8.28
N ILE A 106 1.17 0.90 -8.44
CA ILE A 106 2.53 0.44 -8.69
C ILE A 106 2.58 -0.27 -10.04
N SER A 107 3.35 0.27 -10.97
CA SER A 107 3.49 -0.33 -12.30
C SER A 107 4.29 -1.62 -12.27
N LYS A 108 3.83 -2.65 -12.97
CA LYS A 108 4.56 -3.92 -13.10
C LYS A 108 5.67 -3.87 -14.15
N ASN A 109 5.52 -3.00 -15.14
CA ASN A 109 6.37 -2.98 -16.34
C ASN A 109 7.19 -1.69 -16.50
N LYS A 110 6.85 -0.62 -15.76
CA LYS A 110 7.60 0.64 -15.80
C LYS A 110 8.53 0.74 -14.60
N TYR A 111 9.74 1.22 -14.89
CA TYR A 111 10.78 1.39 -13.89
C TYR A 111 11.18 2.86 -13.77
N LEU A 112 11.57 3.28 -12.58
CA LEU A 112 12.14 4.60 -12.36
C LEU A 112 13.58 4.63 -12.87
N PRO A 113 14.02 5.73 -13.54
CA PRO A 113 15.40 5.88 -13.99
C PRO A 113 16.39 6.07 -12.82
N THR A 114 15.89 6.47 -11.65
CA THR A 114 16.65 6.68 -10.41
C THR A 114 15.89 6.08 -9.24
N HIS A 115 16.60 5.55 -8.24
CA HIS A 115 16.00 5.04 -7.02
C HIS A 115 15.29 6.18 -6.26
N GLN A 116 13.96 6.17 -6.28
CA GLN A 116 13.11 6.90 -5.34
C GLN A 116 12.24 5.86 -4.66
N ASN A 117 12.44 5.69 -3.36
CA ASN A 117 11.77 4.66 -2.57
C ASN A 117 10.98 5.22 -1.40
N SER A 118 10.97 6.54 -1.21
CA SER A 118 10.20 7.19 -0.14
C SER A 118 9.38 8.38 -0.66
N TRP A 119 8.20 8.54 -0.08
CA TRP A 119 7.28 9.63 -0.34
C TRP A 119 6.69 10.13 0.97
N GLN A 120 6.54 11.45 1.09
CA GLN A 120 5.81 12.08 2.18
C GLN A 120 4.66 12.89 1.58
N ILE A 121 3.45 12.63 2.05
CA ILE A 121 2.24 13.32 1.65
C ILE A 121 1.69 14.04 2.88
N LYS A 122 1.49 15.35 2.75
CA LYS A 122 0.88 16.17 3.79
C LYS A 122 -0.61 16.34 3.48
N CYS A 123 -1.47 16.00 4.44
CA CYS A 123 -2.93 16.08 4.30
C CYS A 123 -3.45 17.46 4.71
#